data_AF-A0AB34FF08-F1
#
_entry.id   AF-A0AB34FF08-F1
#
_cell.length_a   1.000
_cell.length_b   1.000
_cell.length_c   1.000
_cell.angle_alpha   90.00
_cell.angle_beta   90.00
_cell.angle_gamma   90.00
#
_symmetry.space_group_name_H-M   'P 1'
#
loop_
_entity.id
_entity.type
_entity.pdbx_description
1 polymer ?
#
loop_
_entity_poly.entity_id
_entity_poly.type
_entity_poly.pdbx_seq_one_letter_code
_entity_poly.pdbx_strand_id
1 'polypeptide(L)'
;MENANGTQGSHDGTPEASITNPSAAVSKPVPRATVNPALLPLGSQLEQLRPILATNTTLLRVLDLAAQLRLPDWYLAGGAVSQTIWNFMSGHAPEAGIRDYDLVYYDASDLSWEAEDAVIKRAQRAFEAAGVAAEVEIRNQARVHLWYGAKFGVECAPHGSVEAAIDSWISTSAMIGVRPARRDGHACGADDGWDVYAPRGLSDFFNLVVRPNPVLGKREQYMSKVVRWQQHWDNLVIEPWPSS
;
A
#
# COMPACT_ATOMS: atom_id res chain seq x y z
N MET A 1 -20.90 -87.15 24.09
CA MET A 1 -21.90 -86.82 23.05
C MET A 1 -22.22 -85.35 23.29
N GLU A 2 -21.80 -84.35 22.53
CA GLU A 2 -21.30 -84.21 21.14
C GLU A 2 -20.25 -83.08 21.08
N ASN A 3 -19.19 -83.30 20.26
CA ASN A 3 -18.44 -82.44 19.32
C ASN A 3 -18.24 -80.93 19.65
N ALA A 4 -17.03 -80.34 19.72
CA ALA A 4 -15.85 -80.23 18.82
C ALA A 4 -15.90 -79.10 17.75
N ASN A 5 -14.88 -78.22 17.80
CA ASN A 5 -14.38 -77.22 16.81
C ASN A 5 -15.34 -76.08 16.39
N GLY A 6 -14.91 -74.85 16.11
CA GLY A 6 -13.59 -74.24 15.95
C GLY A 6 -13.70 -73.02 15.00
N THR A 7 -12.93 -71.96 15.30
CA THR A 7 -12.34 -70.97 14.37
C THR A 7 -13.11 -69.70 13.94
N GLN A 8 -12.67 -68.58 14.53
CA GLN A 8 -12.33 -67.23 14.00
C GLN A 8 -12.88 -66.69 12.67
N GLY A 9 -13.27 -65.40 12.68
CA GLY A 9 -12.92 -64.43 11.63
C GLY A 9 -13.97 -63.35 11.30
N SER A 10 -13.47 -62.13 11.05
CA SER A 10 -14.12 -60.93 10.42
C SER A 10 -14.93 -60.01 11.35
N HIS A 11 -14.38 -58.85 11.73
CA HIS A 11 -14.33 -57.57 11.00
C HIS A 11 -15.64 -56.78 11.09
N ASP A 12 -15.67 -55.76 11.95
CA ASP A 12 -16.35 -54.52 11.62
C ASP A 12 -15.57 -53.34 12.21
N GLY A 13 -14.74 -52.75 11.36
CA GLY A 13 -13.99 -51.54 11.64
C GLY A 13 -14.80 -50.34 11.15
N THR A 14 -15.21 -49.50 12.09
CA THR A 14 -15.72 -48.15 11.83
C THR A 14 -14.74 -47.36 10.93
N PRO A 15 -15.19 -46.72 9.84
CA PRO A 15 -14.30 -45.90 9.02
C PRO A 15 -14.06 -44.56 9.69
N GLU A 16 -12.84 -44.38 10.19
CA GLU A 16 -12.30 -43.11 10.66
C GLU A 16 -12.07 -42.21 9.44
N ALA A 17 -12.86 -41.14 9.31
CA ALA A 17 -12.71 -40.17 8.24
C ALA A 17 -11.38 -39.40 8.42
N SER A 18 -10.37 -39.78 7.63
CA SER A 18 -9.14 -39.00 7.48
C SER A 18 -9.45 -37.63 6.91
N ILE A 19 -9.45 -36.62 7.78
CA ILE A 19 -9.38 -35.22 7.38
C ILE A 19 -7.94 -34.97 6.95
N THR A 20 -7.67 -35.10 5.66
CA THR A 20 -6.42 -34.64 5.05
C THR A 20 -6.36 -33.12 5.17
N ASN A 21 -5.47 -32.62 6.04
CA ASN A 21 -5.10 -31.21 6.09
C ASN A 21 -4.64 -30.75 4.69
N PRO A 22 -5.21 -29.68 4.12
CA PRO A 22 -4.65 -29.09 2.91
C PRO A 22 -3.27 -28.55 3.23
N SER A 23 -2.29 -29.07 2.49
CA SER A 23 -0.89 -28.66 2.46
C SER A 23 -0.75 -27.14 2.62
N ALA A 24 -0.16 -26.71 3.74
CA ALA A 24 0.36 -25.36 3.87
C ALA A 24 1.33 -25.14 2.71
N ALA A 25 0.97 -24.25 1.79
CA ALA A 25 1.90 -23.78 0.78
C ALA A 25 3.09 -23.16 1.54
N VAL A 26 4.25 -23.81 1.44
CA VAL A 26 5.50 -23.25 1.94
C VAL A 26 5.76 -22.00 1.10
N SER A 27 5.41 -20.84 1.64
CA SER A 27 5.78 -19.55 1.06
C SER A 27 7.29 -19.55 0.88
N LYS A 28 7.74 -19.43 -0.37
CA LYS A 28 9.16 -19.27 -0.68
C LYS A 28 9.68 -18.06 0.11
N PRO A 29 10.86 -18.15 0.77
CA PRO A 29 11.43 -17.01 1.46
C PRO A 29 11.59 -15.86 0.48
N VAL A 30 11.02 -14.70 0.82
CA VAL A 30 11.19 -13.46 0.04
C VAL A 30 12.69 -13.13 0.05
N PRO A 31 13.34 -12.93 -1.10
CA PRO A 31 14.77 -12.65 -1.15
C PRO A 31 15.08 -11.38 -0.34
N ARG A 32 15.91 -11.50 0.69
CA ARG A 32 16.41 -10.35 1.44
C ARG A 32 17.59 -9.75 0.68
N ALA A 33 17.61 -8.43 0.50
CA ALA A 33 18.72 -7.76 -0.16
C ALA A 33 20.04 -8.03 0.60
N THR A 34 21.08 -8.44 -0.12
CA THR A 34 22.43 -8.67 0.42
C THR A 34 23.12 -7.37 0.86
N VAL A 35 22.63 -6.23 0.39
CA VAL A 35 23.03 -4.86 0.75
C VAL A 35 21.78 -4.08 1.10
N ASN A 36 21.77 -3.33 2.22
CA ASN A 36 20.64 -2.47 2.57
C ASN A 36 20.46 -1.38 1.48
N PRO A 37 19.30 -1.36 0.76
CA PRO A 37 19.07 -0.38 -0.29
C PRO A 37 19.22 1.08 0.18
N ALA A 38 18.96 1.37 1.46
CA ALA A 38 19.07 2.73 2.00
C ALA A 38 20.48 3.36 1.88
N LEU A 39 21.51 2.53 1.74
CA LEU A 39 22.92 2.94 1.66
C LEU A 39 23.44 3.04 0.22
N LEU A 40 22.61 2.73 -0.77
CA LEU A 40 22.97 2.84 -2.18
C LEU A 40 22.90 4.31 -2.65
N PRO A 41 23.62 4.68 -3.72
CA PRO A 41 23.37 5.95 -4.42
C PRO A 41 21.89 6.08 -4.84
N LEU A 42 21.34 7.29 -4.85
CA LEU A 42 19.91 7.52 -5.11
C LEU A 42 19.41 6.86 -6.41
N GLY A 43 20.19 6.91 -7.49
CA GLY A 43 19.85 6.23 -8.74
C GLY A 43 19.66 4.72 -8.56
N SER A 44 20.55 4.07 -7.82
CA SER A 44 20.44 2.65 -7.50
C SER A 44 19.33 2.34 -6.49
N GLN A 45 18.98 3.28 -5.59
CA GLN A 45 17.78 3.15 -4.75
C GLN A 45 16.50 3.07 -5.60
N LEU A 46 16.40 3.90 -6.64
CA LEU A 46 15.28 3.88 -7.59
C LEU A 46 15.23 2.57 -8.39
N GLU A 47 16.38 2.03 -8.78
CA GLU A 47 16.47 0.72 -9.44
C GLU A 47 15.96 -0.43 -8.55
N GLN A 48 16.11 -0.33 -7.23
CA GLN A 48 15.56 -1.31 -6.28
C GLN A 48 14.06 -1.13 -6.03
N LEU A 49 13.55 0.11 -6.11
CA LEU A 49 12.17 0.44 -5.71
C LEU A 49 11.14 -0.33 -6.54
N ARG A 50 11.24 -0.30 -7.87
CA ARG A 50 10.26 -0.96 -8.75
C ARG A 50 10.21 -2.48 -8.53
N PRO A 51 11.32 -3.24 -8.53
CA PRO A 51 11.30 -4.67 -8.20
C PRO A 51 10.65 -4.98 -6.85
N ILE A 52 10.90 -4.16 -5.83
CA ILE A 52 10.29 -4.31 -4.50
C ILE A 52 8.77 -4.10 -4.57
N LEU A 53 8.33 -2.98 -5.16
CA LEU A 53 6.90 -2.68 -5.28
C LEU A 53 6.17 -3.69 -6.17
N ALA A 54 6.86 -4.25 -7.17
CA ALA A 54 6.33 -5.28 -8.05
C ALA A 54 6.05 -6.63 -7.34
N THR A 55 6.58 -6.85 -6.13
CA THR A 55 6.21 -8.00 -5.31
C THR A 55 4.76 -7.92 -4.82
N ASN A 56 4.19 -6.71 -4.73
CA ASN A 56 2.79 -6.48 -4.40
C ASN A 56 1.96 -6.44 -5.70
N THR A 57 1.31 -7.56 -6.01
CA THR A 57 0.51 -7.71 -7.22
C THR A 57 -0.72 -6.81 -7.23
N THR A 58 -1.32 -6.55 -6.06
CA THR A 58 -2.45 -5.62 -5.93
C THR A 58 -2.03 -4.19 -6.27
N LEU A 59 -0.87 -3.73 -5.77
CA LEU A 59 -0.29 -2.42 -6.08
C LEU A 59 -0.10 -2.24 -7.59
N LEU A 60 0.51 -3.22 -8.26
CA LEU A 60 0.68 -3.19 -9.72
C LEU A 60 -0.65 -3.14 -10.45
N ARG A 61 -1.62 -3.94 -10.01
CA ARG A 61 -2.95 -3.97 -10.62
C ARG A 61 -3.67 -2.62 -10.49
N VAL A 62 -3.55 -1.98 -9.32
CA VAL A 62 -4.11 -0.64 -9.09
C VAL A 62 -3.42 0.39 -9.99
N LEU A 63 -2.09 0.35 -10.14
CA LEU A 63 -1.35 1.24 -11.04
C LEU A 63 -1.79 1.11 -12.51
N ASP A 64 -1.92 -0.12 -13.01
CA ASP A 64 -2.31 -0.39 -14.39
C ASP A 64 -3.72 0.12 -14.71
N LEU A 65 -4.65 -0.05 -13.76
CA LEU A 65 -6.02 0.43 -13.88
C LEU A 65 -6.09 1.95 -13.72
N ALA A 66 -5.34 2.53 -12.80
CA ALA A 66 -5.25 3.98 -12.61
C ALA A 66 -4.78 4.70 -13.88
N ALA A 67 -3.80 4.14 -14.59
CA ALA A 67 -3.34 4.67 -15.88
C ALA A 67 -4.46 4.73 -16.92
N GLN A 68 -5.39 3.77 -16.91
CA GLN A 68 -6.54 3.72 -17.84
C GLN A 68 -7.63 4.74 -17.49
N LEU A 69 -7.71 5.18 -16.23
CA LEU A 69 -8.68 6.20 -15.80
C LEU A 69 -8.39 7.58 -16.38
N ARG A 70 -7.16 7.81 -16.86
CA ARG A 70 -6.71 9.09 -17.44
C ARG A 70 -7.02 10.27 -16.52
N LEU A 71 -6.81 10.10 -15.22
CA LEU A 71 -6.93 11.19 -14.27
C LEU A 71 -5.86 12.26 -14.58
N PRO A 72 -6.18 13.56 -14.43
CA PRO A 72 -5.16 14.59 -14.48
C PRO A 72 -4.23 14.43 -13.28
N ASP A 73 -2.93 14.61 -13.52
CA ASP A 73 -1.86 14.64 -12.50
C ASP A 73 -2.12 13.77 -11.26
N TRP A 74 -1.79 12.48 -11.32
CA TRP A 74 -2.15 11.51 -10.29
C TRP A 74 -0.93 10.71 -9.83
N TYR A 75 -1.02 10.14 -8.64
CA TYR A 75 -0.10 9.14 -8.10
C TYR A 75 -0.87 8.06 -7.34
N LEU A 76 -0.39 6.82 -7.39
CA LEU A 76 -0.64 5.88 -6.31
C LEU A 76 0.37 6.19 -5.21
N ALA A 77 -0.08 6.53 -4.02
CA ALA A 77 0.75 7.17 -3.03
C ALA A 77 0.55 6.57 -1.63
N GLY A 78 1.33 7.08 -0.68
CA GLY A 78 1.01 6.91 0.73
C GLY A 78 1.31 5.52 1.27
N GLY A 79 0.36 5.03 2.06
CA GLY A 79 0.59 3.90 2.95
C GLY A 79 0.91 2.61 2.21
N ALA A 80 0.19 2.29 1.14
CA ALA A 80 0.42 1.06 0.38
C ALA A 80 1.83 0.98 -0.21
N VAL A 81 2.38 2.11 -0.68
CA VAL A 81 3.72 2.16 -1.26
C VAL A 81 4.77 1.93 -0.17
N SER A 82 4.71 2.67 0.93
CA SER A 82 5.70 2.55 2.01
C SER A 82 5.61 1.22 2.74
N GLN A 83 4.40 0.74 3.02
CA GLN A 83 4.19 -0.54 3.71
C GLN A 83 4.60 -1.73 2.85
N THR A 84 4.49 -1.65 1.52
CA THR A 84 5.08 -2.67 0.62
C THR A 84 6.60 -2.73 0.76
N ILE A 85 7.27 -1.56 0.83
CA ILE A 85 8.72 -1.49 1.08
C ILE A 85 9.04 -2.09 2.45
N TRP A 86 8.28 -1.74 3.49
CA TRP A 86 8.50 -2.26 4.84
C TRP A 86 8.29 -3.78 4.92
N ASN A 87 7.26 -4.30 4.25
CA ASN A 87 7.02 -5.73 4.15
C ASN A 87 8.22 -6.45 3.53
N PHE A 88 8.76 -5.92 2.44
CA PHE A 88 9.96 -6.47 1.82
C PHE A 88 11.17 -6.44 2.78
N MET A 89 11.43 -5.32 3.43
CA MET A 89 12.58 -5.16 4.35
C MET A 89 12.46 -6.05 5.61
N SER A 90 11.24 -6.29 6.08
CA SER A 90 10.93 -7.14 7.23
C SER A 90 10.69 -8.61 6.86
N GLY A 91 10.66 -8.97 5.58
CA GLY A 91 10.43 -10.34 5.11
C GLY A 91 8.98 -10.82 5.26
N HIS A 92 8.02 -9.89 5.31
CA HIS A 92 6.59 -10.17 5.36
C HIS A 92 6.02 -10.40 3.95
N ALA A 93 4.80 -10.94 3.87
CA ALA A 93 4.08 -10.99 2.61
C ALA A 93 3.88 -9.56 2.06
N PRO A 94 4.01 -9.32 0.74
CA PRO A 94 4.01 -7.97 0.17
C PRO A 94 2.78 -7.11 0.51
N GLU A 95 1.62 -7.76 0.67
CA GLU A 95 0.32 -7.11 0.94
C GLU A 95 -0.04 -7.05 2.44
N ALA A 96 0.80 -7.60 3.33
CA ALA A 96 0.50 -7.71 4.75
C ALA A 96 0.32 -6.34 5.43
N GLY A 97 -0.74 -6.19 6.23
CA GLY A 97 -1.00 -4.97 7.01
C GLY A 97 -1.45 -3.75 6.20
N ILE A 98 -1.48 -3.84 4.87
CA ILE A 98 -1.99 -2.77 3.99
C ILE A 98 -3.52 -2.78 4.07
N ARG A 99 -4.11 -1.64 4.46
CA ARG A 99 -5.57 -1.49 4.53
C ARG A 99 -6.16 -0.97 3.22
N ASP A 100 -5.47 -0.02 2.64
CA ASP A 100 -5.98 0.91 1.63
C ASP A 100 -4.87 1.25 0.62
N TYR A 101 -5.28 1.55 -0.61
CA TYR A 101 -4.43 2.04 -1.69
C TYR A 101 -4.86 3.46 -2.04
N ASP A 102 -4.05 4.46 -1.70
CA ASP A 102 -4.37 5.87 -1.93
C ASP A 102 -4.11 6.28 -3.39
N LEU A 103 -5.16 6.38 -4.21
CA LEU A 103 -5.09 6.93 -5.56
C LEU A 103 -5.47 8.41 -5.56
N VAL A 104 -4.47 9.28 -5.60
CA VAL A 104 -4.65 10.72 -5.49
C VAL A 104 -4.43 11.41 -6.81
N TYR A 105 -5.24 12.42 -7.11
CA TYR A 105 -5.17 13.19 -8.36
C TYR A 105 -5.46 14.66 -8.13
N TYR A 106 -5.12 15.52 -9.08
CA TYR A 106 -5.39 16.96 -8.99
C TYR A 106 -6.24 17.45 -10.16
N ASP A 107 -7.46 17.89 -9.86
CA ASP A 107 -8.33 18.55 -10.82
C ASP A 107 -9.02 19.76 -10.18
N ALA A 108 -8.58 20.96 -10.57
CA ALA A 108 -9.14 22.22 -10.09
C ALA A 108 -10.28 22.76 -10.98
N SER A 109 -10.66 22.06 -12.05
CA SER A 109 -11.69 22.52 -12.98
C SER A 109 -13.10 22.42 -12.39
N ASP A 110 -13.34 21.44 -11.51
CA ASP A 110 -14.58 21.25 -10.77
C ASP A 110 -14.28 20.70 -9.36
N LEU A 111 -14.49 21.54 -8.35
CA LEU A 111 -14.24 21.19 -6.94
C LEU A 111 -15.48 20.62 -6.23
N SER A 112 -16.60 20.39 -6.94
CA SER A 112 -17.82 19.81 -6.38
C SER A 112 -17.59 18.39 -5.87
N TRP A 113 -18.46 17.94 -4.94
CA TRP A 113 -18.38 16.55 -4.47
C TRP A 113 -18.83 15.60 -5.57
N GLU A 114 -19.78 16.04 -6.38
CA GLU A 114 -20.36 15.32 -7.50
C GLU A 114 -19.30 14.97 -8.55
N ALA A 115 -18.37 15.88 -8.85
CA ALA A 115 -17.24 15.62 -9.74
C ALA A 115 -16.29 14.55 -9.19
N GLU A 116 -15.92 14.65 -7.91
CA GLU A 116 -15.07 13.65 -7.25
C GLU A 116 -15.78 12.28 -7.16
N ASP A 117 -17.06 12.27 -6.79
CA ASP A 117 -17.88 11.06 -6.67
C ASP A 117 -18.07 10.35 -8.02
N ALA A 118 -18.21 11.11 -9.11
CA ALA A 118 -18.24 10.54 -10.46
C ALA A 118 -16.93 9.81 -10.80
N VAL A 119 -15.78 10.36 -10.40
CA VAL A 119 -14.47 9.71 -10.55
C VAL A 119 -14.37 8.46 -9.66
N ILE A 120 -14.75 8.56 -8.38
CA ILE A 120 -14.77 7.43 -7.44
C ILE A 120 -15.59 6.28 -8.02
N LYS A 121 -16.83 6.53 -8.43
CA LYS A 121 -17.73 5.51 -8.99
C LYS A 121 -17.20 4.90 -10.28
N ARG A 122 -16.59 5.72 -11.16
CA ARG A 122 -15.99 5.23 -12.41
C ARG A 122 -14.84 4.28 -12.15
N ALA A 123 -13.96 4.64 -11.21
CA ALA A 123 -12.81 3.84 -10.85
C ALA A 123 -13.21 2.56 -10.08
N GLN A 124 -14.14 2.65 -9.13
CA GLN A 124 -14.70 1.49 -8.43
C GLN A 124 -15.22 0.44 -9.41
N ARG A 125 -16.02 0.84 -10.42
CA ARG A 125 -16.46 -0.08 -11.47
C ARG A 125 -15.31 -0.74 -12.22
N ALA A 126 -14.24 0.00 -12.51
CA ALA A 126 -13.07 -0.53 -13.20
C ALA A 126 -12.30 -1.52 -12.32
N PHE A 127 -12.14 -1.22 -11.03
CA PHE A 127 -11.49 -2.09 -10.04
C PHE A 127 -12.28 -3.37 -9.78
N GLU A 128 -13.60 -3.27 -9.61
CA GLU A 128 -14.51 -4.40 -9.43
C GLU A 128 -14.52 -5.31 -10.66
N ALA A 129 -14.66 -4.74 -11.86
CA ALA A 129 -14.61 -5.51 -13.12
C ALA A 129 -13.26 -6.23 -13.31
N ALA A 130 -12.20 -5.69 -12.73
CA ALA A 130 -10.86 -6.25 -12.76
C ALA A 130 -10.53 -7.22 -11.60
N GLY A 131 -11.47 -7.45 -10.68
CA GLY A 131 -11.30 -8.36 -9.54
C GLY A 131 -10.40 -7.82 -8.43
N VAL A 132 -10.21 -6.51 -8.32
CA VAL A 132 -9.44 -5.90 -7.23
C VAL A 132 -10.30 -5.89 -5.97
N ALA A 133 -9.98 -6.76 -5.02
CA ALA A 133 -10.70 -6.88 -3.75
C ALA A 133 -10.25 -5.85 -2.69
N ALA A 134 -9.11 -5.19 -2.90
CA ALA A 134 -8.58 -4.21 -1.96
C ALA A 134 -9.32 -2.87 -2.02
N GLU A 135 -9.34 -2.16 -0.89
CA GLU A 135 -9.88 -0.81 -0.82
C GLU A 135 -8.95 0.19 -1.53
N VAL A 136 -9.49 0.92 -2.51
CA VAL A 136 -8.78 1.99 -3.22
C VAL A 136 -9.42 3.32 -2.86
N GLU A 137 -8.75 4.11 -2.03
CA GLU A 137 -9.20 5.44 -1.64
C GLU A 137 -8.84 6.44 -2.74
N ILE A 138 -9.85 6.98 -3.41
CA ILE A 138 -9.66 7.96 -4.48
C ILE A 138 -9.94 9.35 -3.96
N ARG A 139 -9.01 10.28 -4.19
CA ARG A 139 -9.14 11.64 -3.69
C ARG A 139 -8.59 12.70 -4.64
N ASN A 140 -9.43 13.67 -4.97
CA ASN A 140 -9.02 14.90 -5.63
C ASN A 140 -8.33 15.80 -4.60
N GLN A 141 -7.05 16.04 -4.74
CA GLN A 141 -6.28 16.87 -3.82
C GLN A 141 -6.65 18.36 -3.94
N ALA A 142 -7.17 18.80 -5.09
CA ALA A 142 -7.58 20.20 -5.28
C ALA A 142 -8.72 20.62 -4.32
N ARG A 143 -9.55 19.67 -3.85
CA ARG A 143 -10.72 19.96 -3.00
C ARG A 143 -10.55 19.63 -1.52
N VAL A 144 -9.40 19.11 -1.11
CA VAL A 144 -9.14 18.69 0.28
C VAL A 144 -9.38 19.82 1.28
N HIS A 145 -8.92 21.03 0.94
CA HIS A 145 -9.09 22.23 1.76
C HIS A 145 -10.56 22.57 2.10
N LEU A 146 -11.53 22.13 1.28
CA LEU A 146 -12.95 22.40 1.50
C LEU A 146 -13.55 21.62 2.67
N TRP A 147 -12.98 20.47 3.03
CA TRP A 147 -13.54 19.58 4.05
C TRP A 147 -12.55 19.20 5.16
N TYR A 148 -11.25 19.34 4.94
CA TYR A 148 -10.22 18.89 5.89
C TYR A 148 -10.36 19.56 7.26
N GLY A 149 -10.62 20.89 7.28
CA GLY A 149 -10.83 21.65 8.50
C GLY A 149 -12.00 21.15 9.33
N ALA A 150 -13.15 20.88 8.69
CA ALA A 150 -14.31 20.34 9.38
C ALA A 150 -14.07 18.92 9.93
N LYS A 151 -13.31 18.09 9.20
CA LYS A 151 -13.03 16.70 9.59
C LYS A 151 -11.98 16.57 10.69
N PHE A 152 -10.93 17.38 10.66
CA PHE A 152 -9.75 17.20 11.52
C PHE A 152 -9.47 18.38 12.46
N GLY A 153 -10.21 19.49 12.33
CA GLY A 153 -10.04 20.69 13.14
C GLY A 153 -8.66 21.32 12.97
N VAL A 154 -8.12 21.28 11.75
CA VAL A 154 -6.88 21.96 11.32
C VAL A 154 -7.15 22.59 9.96
N GLU A 155 -6.87 23.88 9.82
CA GLU A 155 -7.04 24.56 8.54
C GLU A 155 -6.05 24.00 7.51
N CYS A 156 -6.55 23.70 6.32
CA CYS A 156 -5.77 23.21 5.20
C CYS A 156 -5.87 24.25 4.10
N ALA A 157 -4.74 24.84 3.71
CA ALA A 157 -4.70 25.73 2.56
C ALA A 157 -4.94 24.94 1.27
N PRO A 158 -5.54 25.55 0.22
CA PRO A 158 -5.67 24.91 -1.08
C PRO A 158 -4.30 24.43 -1.60
N HIS A 159 -4.23 23.15 -1.99
CA HIS A 159 -3.03 22.61 -2.62
C HIS A 159 -2.91 23.10 -4.07
N GLY A 160 -1.67 23.30 -4.54
CA GLY A 160 -1.36 23.70 -5.92
C GLY A 160 -1.11 22.54 -6.89
N SER A 161 -0.86 21.34 -6.38
CA SER A 161 -0.64 20.10 -7.14
C SER A 161 -0.85 18.87 -6.25
N VAL A 162 -0.71 17.66 -6.81
CA VAL A 162 -0.69 16.45 -5.98
C VAL A 162 0.57 16.38 -5.11
N GLU A 163 1.73 16.78 -5.65
CA GLU A 163 2.99 16.85 -4.89
C GLU A 163 2.84 17.73 -3.64
N ALA A 164 2.26 18.92 -3.78
CA ALA A 164 2.01 19.82 -2.65
C ALA A 164 1.06 19.22 -1.60
N ALA A 165 0.14 18.34 -2.01
CA ALA A 165 -0.73 17.63 -1.09
C ALA A 165 0.03 16.49 -0.38
N ILE A 166 0.82 15.71 -1.10
CA ILE A 166 1.68 14.66 -0.52
C ILE A 166 2.66 15.26 0.49
N ASP A 167 3.23 16.44 0.20
CA ASP A 167 4.13 17.19 1.10
C ASP A 167 3.51 17.52 2.46
N SER A 168 2.17 17.58 2.54
CA SER A 168 1.44 17.98 3.72
C SER A 168 1.02 16.82 4.63
N TRP A 169 1.20 15.58 4.18
CA TRP A 169 0.72 14.40 4.90
C TRP A 169 1.46 14.17 6.21
N ILE A 170 0.71 13.76 7.23
CA ILE A 170 1.10 13.66 8.65
C ILE A 170 2.38 12.87 8.98
N SER A 171 2.91 12.11 8.03
CA SER A 171 4.11 11.31 8.21
C SER A 171 4.93 11.28 6.93
N THR A 172 6.25 11.40 7.08
CA THR A 172 7.22 11.20 6.00
C THR A 172 7.08 9.82 5.33
N SER A 173 6.65 8.81 6.08
CA SER A 173 6.34 7.48 5.55
C SER A 173 5.14 7.45 4.59
N ALA A 174 4.34 8.50 4.53
CA ALA A 174 3.30 8.66 3.54
C ALA A 174 3.76 9.54 2.36
N MET A 175 4.85 10.30 2.50
CA MET A 175 5.32 11.26 1.49
C MET A 175 6.04 10.55 0.32
N ILE A 176 5.33 9.67 -0.37
CA ILE A 176 5.79 8.95 -1.55
C ILE A 176 4.62 8.73 -2.51
N GLY A 177 4.88 8.91 -3.80
CA GLY A 177 3.94 8.64 -4.89
C GLY A 177 4.65 7.97 -6.05
N VAL A 178 3.98 7.02 -6.69
CA VAL A 178 4.47 6.33 -7.88
C VAL A 178 3.40 6.31 -8.96
N ARG A 179 3.85 6.36 -10.21
CA ARG A 179 3.02 6.19 -11.41
C ARG A 179 3.88 5.71 -12.58
N PRO A 180 3.30 5.11 -13.63
CA PRO A 180 4.02 4.87 -14.87
C PRO A 180 4.64 6.17 -15.41
N ALA A 181 5.87 6.10 -15.91
CA ALA A 181 6.56 7.25 -16.46
C ALA A 181 5.73 7.91 -17.56
N ARG A 182 5.88 9.23 -17.70
CA ARG A 182 5.19 10.01 -18.73
C ARG A 182 6.17 10.50 -19.80
N ARG A 183 5.77 10.45 -21.08
CA ARG A 183 6.42 11.14 -22.19
C ARG A 183 5.39 12.01 -22.88
N ASP A 184 5.73 13.27 -23.10
CA ASP A 184 4.86 14.27 -23.72
C ASP A 184 3.46 14.38 -23.08
N GLY A 185 3.38 14.19 -21.75
CA GLY A 185 2.13 14.24 -20.99
C GLY A 185 1.29 12.97 -21.00
N HIS A 186 1.74 11.90 -21.67
CA HIS A 186 1.04 10.62 -21.74
C HIS A 186 1.79 9.52 -20.98
N ALA A 187 1.05 8.61 -20.35
CA ALA A 187 1.64 7.43 -19.72
C ALA A 187 2.35 6.58 -20.79
N CYS A 188 3.59 6.21 -20.49
CA CYS A 188 4.41 5.36 -21.32
C CYS A 188 4.07 3.87 -21.11
N GLY A 189 4.66 3.00 -21.94
CA GLY A 189 4.46 1.56 -21.81
C GLY A 189 5.00 1.02 -20.48
N ALA A 190 4.62 -0.20 -20.12
CA ALA A 190 5.05 -0.84 -18.87
C ALA A 190 6.59 -0.92 -18.72
N ASP A 191 7.35 -0.85 -19.81
CA ASP A 191 8.81 -0.94 -19.82
C ASP A 191 9.51 0.41 -19.61
N ASP A 192 8.81 1.55 -19.74
CA ASP A 192 9.40 2.89 -19.73
C ASP A 192 9.70 3.47 -18.34
N GLY A 193 9.64 2.64 -17.30
CA GLY A 193 9.95 3.04 -15.92
C GLY A 193 8.81 3.75 -15.20
N TRP A 194 9.06 4.21 -13.98
CA TRP A 194 8.09 4.88 -13.12
C TRP A 194 8.55 6.30 -12.79
N ASP A 195 7.62 7.26 -12.78
CA ASP A 195 7.84 8.52 -12.08
C ASP A 195 7.67 8.26 -10.58
N VAL A 196 8.65 8.71 -9.79
CA VAL A 196 8.66 8.55 -8.33
C VAL A 196 8.75 9.92 -7.70
N TYR A 197 7.72 10.30 -6.93
CA TYR A 197 7.74 11.48 -6.10
C TYR A 197 8.06 11.08 -4.67
N ALA A 198 9.25 11.41 -4.18
CA ALA A 198 9.71 11.13 -2.82
C ALA A 198 10.51 12.34 -2.29
N PRO A 199 9.84 13.42 -1.85
CA PRO A 199 10.47 14.71 -1.49
C PRO A 199 11.45 14.60 -0.31
N ARG A 200 11.40 13.49 0.44
CA ARG A 200 12.30 13.20 1.56
C ARG A 200 13.36 12.13 1.23
N GLY A 201 13.48 11.72 -0.04
CA GLY A 201 14.32 10.61 -0.48
C GLY A 201 13.75 9.24 -0.11
N LEU A 202 14.48 8.15 -0.41
CA LEU A 202 14.03 6.78 -0.19
C LEU A 202 14.66 6.10 1.05
N SER A 203 15.73 6.68 1.61
CA SER A 203 16.49 6.05 2.69
C SER A 203 15.67 5.74 3.95
N ASP A 204 14.76 6.64 4.36
CA ASP A 204 13.91 6.39 5.54
C ASP A 204 12.95 5.20 5.31
N PHE A 205 12.43 5.02 4.09
CA PHE A 205 11.55 3.89 3.77
C PHE A 205 12.29 2.55 3.88
N PHE A 206 13.51 2.47 3.36
CA PHE A 206 14.34 1.25 3.42
C PHE A 206 14.89 0.99 4.83
N ASN A 207 15.15 2.03 5.62
CA ASN A 207 15.59 1.90 7.01
C ASN A 207 14.44 1.76 8.01
N LEU A 208 13.18 1.65 7.54
CA LEU A 208 12.01 1.50 8.40
C LEU A 208 11.84 2.68 9.39
N VAL A 209 12.27 3.87 8.98
CA VAL A 209 12.18 5.10 9.77
C VAL A 209 10.88 5.81 9.47
N VAL A 210 10.15 6.19 10.52
CA VAL A 210 8.90 6.92 10.43
C VAL A 210 9.05 8.24 11.17
N ARG A 211 8.94 9.35 10.43
CA ARG A 211 8.99 10.70 11.01
C ARG A 211 7.65 11.41 10.89
N PRO A 212 7.18 12.09 11.94
CA PRO A 212 5.98 12.91 11.86
C PRO A 212 6.23 14.13 10.97
N ASN A 213 5.15 14.61 10.35
CA ASN A 213 5.11 15.87 9.62
C ASN A 213 4.04 16.77 10.26
N PRO A 214 4.43 17.83 10.97
CA PRO A 214 3.50 18.68 11.72
C PRO A 214 2.72 19.68 10.86
N VAL A 215 2.87 19.66 9.53
CA VAL A 215 2.25 20.65 8.62
C VAL A 215 0.72 20.65 8.69
N LEU A 216 0.05 19.49 8.49
CA LEU A 216 -1.42 19.38 8.60
C LEU A 216 -1.90 18.37 9.65
N GLY A 217 -0.97 17.78 10.42
CA GLY A 217 -1.25 16.71 11.35
C GLY A 217 -1.28 17.13 12.82
N LYS A 218 -1.99 16.36 13.64
CA LYS A 218 -1.92 16.43 15.10
C LYS A 218 -1.13 15.26 15.67
N ARG A 219 -0.48 15.48 16.82
CA ARG A 219 0.29 14.44 17.52
C ARG A 219 -0.54 13.17 17.74
N GLU A 220 -1.78 13.31 18.17
CA GLU A 220 -2.67 12.18 18.50
C GLU A 220 -2.96 11.31 17.27
N GLN A 221 -3.14 11.93 16.10
CA GLN A 221 -3.36 11.23 14.84
C GLN A 221 -2.11 10.48 14.38
N TYR A 222 -0.94 11.08 14.53
CA TYR A 222 0.33 10.42 14.26
C TYR A 222 0.53 9.21 15.19
N MET A 223 0.32 9.41 16.50
CA MET A 223 0.46 8.32 17.48
C MET A 223 -0.54 7.19 17.25
N SER A 224 -1.77 7.48 16.84
CA SER A 224 -2.74 6.45 16.45
C SER A 224 -2.25 5.60 15.27
N LYS A 225 -1.62 6.23 14.26
CA LYS A 225 -0.99 5.50 13.16
C LYS A 225 0.20 4.66 13.64
N VAL A 226 1.06 5.21 14.51
CA VAL A 226 2.21 4.50 15.10
C VAL A 226 1.78 3.24 15.84
N VAL A 227 0.78 3.33 16.73
CA VAL A 227 0.28 2.17 17.49
C VAL A 227 -0.17 1.06 16.56
N ARG A 228 -0.89 1.39 15.49
CA ARG A 228 -1.30 0.41 14.47
C ARG A 228 -0.10 -0.18 13.73
N TRP A 229 0.83 0.65 13.27
CA TRP A 229 2.00 0.17 12.52
C TRP A 229 2.86 -0.78 13.35
N GLN A 230 3.05 -0.50 14.63
CA GLN A 230 3.80 -1.35 15.55
C GLN A 230 3.13 -2.70 15.85
N GLN A 231 1.87 -2.93 15.43
CA GLN A 231 1.26 -4.26 15.48
C GLN A 231 1.71 -5.17 14.33
N HIS A 232 2.27 -4.59 13.27
CA HIS A 232 2.64 -5.28 12.04
C HIS A 232 4.14 -5.24 11.76
N TRP A 233 4.84 -4.18 12.17
CA TRP A 233 6.27 -3.97 11.91
C TRP A 233 7.00 -3.56 13.20
N ASP A 234 7.45 -4.56 13.97
CA ASP A 234 8.11 -4.36 15.27
C ASP A 234 9.46 -3.64 15.18
N ASN A 235 10.05 -3.59 13.99
CA ASN A 235 11.35 -2.99 13.70
C ASN A 235 11.27 -1.56 13.15
N LEU A 236 10.09 -0.93 13.16
CA LEU A 236 9.98 0.48 12.80
C LEU A 236 10.72 1.38 13.81
N VAL A 237 11.54 2.28 13.29
CA VAL A 237 12.17 3.36 14.06
C VAL A 237 11.23 4.56 14.04
N ILE A 238 10.54 4.78 15.16
CA ILE A 238 9.56 5.86 15.30
C ILE A 238 10.23 7.11 15.85
N GLU A 239 10.24 8.17 15.07
CA GLU A 239 10.72 9.47 15.52
C GLU A 239 9.60 10.20 16.27
N PRO A 240 9.94 10.91 17.37
CA PRO A 240 8.95 11.58 18.20
C PRO A 240 8.31 12.77 17.49
N TRP A 241 7.09 13.11 17.90
CA TRP A 241 6.48 14.37 17.52
C TRP A 241 7.38 15.54 17.96
N PRO A 242 7.65 16.55 17.11
CA PRO A 242 8.52 17.66 17.47
C PRO A 242 7.98 18.39 18.70
N SER A 243 8.86 18.70 19.66
CA SER A 243 8.53 19.61 20.75
C SER A 243 8.30 21.00 20.17
N SER A 244 7.15 21.59 20.49
CA SER A 244 6.81 22.99 20.21
C SER A 244 7.77 23.96 20.90
#